data_AF-K2FWN2-F1
#
_entry.id   AF-K2FWN2-F1
#
_cell.length_a   1.000
_cell.length_b   1.000
_cell.length_c   1.000
_cell.angle_alpha   90.00
_cell.angle_beta   90.00
_cell.angle_gamma   90.00
#
_symmetry.space_group_name_H-M   'P 1'
#
loop_
_entity.id
_entity.type
_entity.pdbx_description
1 polymer ?
#
loop_
_entity_poly.entity_id
_entity_poly.type
_entity_poly.pdbx_seq_one_letter_code
_entity_poly.pdbx_strand_id
1 'polypeptide(L)'
;IYLVMHLFWHSQYFFGKFYPKQTKEKGKIICSIILTFISTFVTAYVIALFEVLLGVSSFWDGVFLGFMIWIGFVATHSVFSALAVKRNRNLYLIDNILYFLGLVVVAGVLAG
;
A
#
# COMPACT_ATOMS: atom_id res chain seq x y z
N ILE A 1 -10.18 1.96 -3.36
CA ILE A 1 -9.49 0.84 -4.04
C ILE A 1 -8.40 0.24 -3.15
N TYR A 2 -7.47 1.04 -2.63
CA TYR A 2 -6.40 0.59 -1.74
C TYR A 2 -6.89 -0.22 -0.51
N LEU A 3 -7.95 0.25 0.17
CA LEU A 3 -8.57 -0.48 1.30
C LEU A 3 -9.18 -1.83 0.89
N VAL A 4 -9.76 -1.90 -0.31
CA VAL A 4 -10.35 -3.14 -0.83
C VAL A 4 -9.25 -4.14 -1.12
N MET A 5 -8.16 -3.73 -1.78
CA MET A 5 -6.98 -4.56 -1.98
C MET A 5 -6.39 -5.04 -0.65
N HIS A 6 -6.29 -4.16 0.34
CA HIS A 6 -5.75 -4.52 1.64
C HIS A 6 -6.61 -5.57 2.38
N LEU A 7 -7.94 -5.40 2.35
CA LEU A 7 -8.90 -6.37 2.88
C LEU A 7 -8.87 -7.70 2.13
N PHE A 8 -8.71 -7.65 0.80
CA PHE A 8 -8.66 -8.84 -0.05
C PHE A 8 -7.39 -9.66 0.19
N TRP A 9 -6.27 -9.00 0.49
CA TRP A 9 -4.99 -9.65 0.74
C TRP A 9 -4.89 -10.27 2.14
N HIS A 10 -5.48 -9.60 3.14
CA HIS A 10 -5.60 -10.12 4.51
C HIS A 10 -6.74 -11.13 4.70
N SER A 11 -7.62 -11.27 3.72
CA SER A 11 -8.64 -12.33 3.70
C SER A 11 -7.98 -13.71 3.79
N GLN A 12 -8.61 -14.63 4.53
CA GLN A 12 -8.12 -16.00 4.72
C GLN A 12 -7.96 -16.81 3.42
N TYR A 13 -8.53 -16.34 2.32
CA TYR A 13 -8.52 -17.01 1.03
C TYR A 13 -7.18 -16.95 0.27
N PHE A 14 -6.36 -15.91 0.46
CA PHE A 14 -5.10 -15.74 -0.29
C PHE A 14 -3.86 -15.90 0.59
N PHE A 15 -3.62 -14.98 1.52
CA PHE A 15 -2.37 -14.95 2.32
C PHE A 15 -2.59 -15.04 3.83
N GLY A 16 -3.83 -15.20 4.30
CA GLY A 16 -4.14 -15.29 5.73
C GLY A 16 -3.44 -16.43 6.49
N LYS A 17 -2.93 -17.47 5.80
CA LYS A 17 -2.12 -18.55 6.41
C LYS A 17 -0.70 -18.11 6.79
N PHE A 18 -0.16 -17.06 6.16
CA PHE A 18 1.20 -16.57 6.45
C PHE A 18 1.23 -15.56 7.59
N TYR A 19 0.10 -14.91 7.91
CA TYR A 19 0.01 -13.98 9.02
C TYR A 19 -0.23 -14.71 10.34
N PRO A 20 0.48 -14.36 11.43
CA PRO A 20 0.18 -14.89 12.75
C PRO A 20 -1.25 -14.48 13.15
N LYS A 21 -1.98 -15.39 13.81
CA LYS A 21 -3.32 -15.11 14.35
C LYS A 21 -3.24 -13.95 15.33
N GLN A 22 -3.72 -12.77 14.93
CA GLN A 22 -3.76 -11.62 15.81
C GLN A 22 -4.86 -11.79 16.86
N THR A 23 -4.50 -11.66 18.15
CA THR A 23 -5.43 -11.67 19.28
C THR A 23 -6.32 -10.43 19.21
N LYS A 24 -7.63 -10.64 19.09
CA LYS A 24 -8.63 -9.60 18.81
C LYS A 24 -8.92 -8.72 20.04
N GLU A 25 -8.12 -7.68 20.27
CA GLU A 25 -8.53 -6.57 21.14
C GLU A 25 -9.53 -5.66 20.40
N LYS A 26 -10.83 -5.93 20.53
CA LYS A 26 -11.91 -5.26 19.79
C LYS A 26 -11.90 -3.73 19.86
N GLY A 27 -11.42 -3.13 20.95
CA GLY A 27 -11.38 -1.67 21.14
C GLY A 27 -10.34 -0.94 20.27
N LYS A 28 -9.21 -1.58 19.95
CA LYS A 28 -8.15 -0.99 19.10
C LYS A 28 -8.49 -1.04 17.60
N ILE A 29 -9.41 -1.91 17.20
CA ILE A 29 -9.74 -2.17 15.79
C ILE A 29 -10.36 -0.92 15.16
N ILE A 30 -11.30 -0.25 15.83
CA ILE A 30 -12.00 0.93 15.29
C ILE A 30 -11.01 2.08 15.07
N CYS A 31 -10.17 2.36 16.07
CA CYS A 31 -9.17 3.42 15.99
C CYS A 31 -8.16 3.15 14.86
N SER A 32 -7.72 1.89 14.72
CA SER A 32 -6.81 1.48 13.64
C SER A 32 -7.44 1.64 12.25
N ILE A 33 -8.74 1.34 12.10
CA ILE A 33 -9.45 1.50 10.82
C ILE A 33 -9.53 2.98 10.44
N ILE A 34 -9.89 3.86 11.39
CA ILE A 34 -9.98 5.31 11.16
C ILE A 34 -8.62 5.88 10.76
N LEU A 35 -7.56 5.51 11.49
CA LEU A 35 -6.19 5.89 11.15
C LEU A 35 -5.81 5.42 9.74
N THR A 36 -6.11 4.17 9.40
CA THR A 36 -5.80 3.61 8.07
C THR A 36 -6.56 4.35 6.97
N PHE A 37 -7.82 4.72 7.22
CA PHE A 37 -8.62 5.50 6.28
C PHE A 37 -8.02 6.88 6.03
N ILE A 38 -7.66 7.61 7.10
CA ILE A 38 -7.02 8.93 7.01
C ILE A 38 -5.68 8.82 6.27
N SER A 39 -4.83 7.85 6.63
CA SER A 39 -3.55 7.62 5.95
C SER A 39 -3.74 7.32 4.46
N THR A 40 -4.76 6.52 4.11
CA THR A 40 -5.08 6.23 2.70
C THR A 40 -5.50 7.49 1.95
N PHE A 41 -6.30 8.36 2.59
CA PHE A 41 -6.75 9.61 2.00
C PHE A 41 -5.58 10.57 1.77
N VAL A 42 -4.69 10.71 2.75
CA VAL A 42 -3.46 11.52 2.63
C VAL A 42 -2.58 11.00 1.50
N THR A 43 -2.42 9.67 1.38
CA THR A 43 -1.60 9.06 0.31
C THR A 43 -2.19 9.38 -1.07
N ALA A 44 -3.51 9.25 -1.24
CA ALA A 44 -4.19 9.59 -2.49
C ALA A 44 -4.04 11.08 -2.84
N TYR A 45 -4.16 11.97 -1.86
CA TYR A 45 -3.98 13.41 -2.05
C TYR A 45 -2.55 13.76 -2.51
N VAL A 46 -1.54 13.15 -1.91
CA VAL A 46 -0.13 13.36 -2.29
C VAL A 46 0.11 12.87 -3.72
N ILE A 47 -0.42 11.71 -4.10
CA ILE A 47 -0.32 11.19 -5.47
C ILE A 47 -0.95 12.17 -6.48
N ALA A 48 -2.17 12.63 -6.22
CA ALA A 48 -2.85 13.60 -7.07
C ALA A 48 -2.06 14.93 -7.18
N LEU A 49 -1.43 15.38 -6.10
CA LEU A 49 -0.58 16.57 -6.12
C LEU A 49 0.65 16.37 -7.02
N PHE A 50 1.27 15.19 -6.99
CA PHE A 50 2.36 14.85 -7.91
C PHE A 50 1.91 14.78 -9.36
N GLU A 51 0.71 14.25 -9.64
CA GLU A 51 0.15 14.21 -10.99
C GLU A 51 -0.03 15.61 -11.57
N VAL A 52 -0.57 16.55 -10.77
CA VAL A 52 -0.73 17.96 -11.17
C VAL A 52 0.63 18.63 -11.38
N LEU A 53 1.60 18.40 -10.49
CA LEU A 53 2.96 18.96 -10.60
C LEU A 53 3.71 18.47 -11.84
N LEU A 54 3.53 17.20 -12.19
CA LEU A 54 4.22 16.56 -13.31
C LEU A 54 3.44 16.66 -14.63
N GLY A 55 2.23 17.23 -14.61
CA GLY A 55 1.38 17.36 -15.80
C GLY A 55 0.93 16.01 -16.36
N VAL A 56 0.78 15.01 -15.50
CA VAL A 56 0.34 13.65 -15.87
C VAL A 56 -1.09 13.73 -16.38
N SER A 57 -1.31 13.32 -17.63
CA SER A 57 -2.63 13.41 -18.30
C SER A 57 -3.13 12.08 -18.83
N SER A 58 -2.35 11.02 -18.68
CA SER A 58 -2.66 9.68 -19.17
C SER A 58 -2.59 8.65 -18.06
N PHE A 59 -3.48 7.66 -18.10
CA PHE A 59 -3.49 6.51 -17.19
C PHE A 59 -2.10 5.84 -17.07
N TRP A 60 -1.39 5.67 -18.18
CA TRP A 60 -0.06 5.05 -18.21
C TRP A 60 1.02 5.89 -17.50
N ASP A 61 0.92 7.22 -17.58
CA ASP A 61 1.83 8.12 -16.86
C ASP A 61 1.56 8.06 -15.35
N GLY A 62 0.29 7.91 -14.94
CA GLY A 62 -0.09 7.68 -13.54
C GLY A 62 0.45 6.34 -13.01
N VAL A 63 0.39 5.28 -13.81
CA VAL A 63 1.00 3.97 -13.48
C VAL A 63 2.52 4.11 -13.26
N PHE A 64 3.20 4.86 -14.14
CA PHE A 64 4.64 5.09 -14.03
C PHE A 64 5.00 5.92 -12.79
N LEU A 65 4.20 6.94 -12.49
CA LEU A 65 4.32 7.75 -11.28
C LEU A 65 4.14 6.90 -10.02
N GLY A 66 3.13 6.03 -9.98
CA GLY A 66 2.92 5.07 -8.89
C GLY A 66 4.11 4.12 -8.71
N PHE A 67 4.71 3.65 -9.81
CA PHE A 67 5.94 2.85 -9.79
C PHE A 67 7.13 3.62 -9.21
N MET A 68 7.32 4.89 -9.60
CA MET A 68 8.37 5.75 -9.06
C MET A 68 8.21 6.00 -7.55
N ILE A 69 7.00 6.31 -7.09
CA ILE A 69 6.71 6.51 -5.67
C ILE A 69 6.98 5.23 -4.88
N TRP A 70 6.58 4.07 -5.42
CA TRP A 70 6.85 2.79 -4.78
C TRP A 70 8.35 2.54 -4.62
N ILE A 71 9.17 2.76 -5.65
CA ILE A 71 10.63 2.59 -5.53
C ILE A 71 11.22 3.58 -4.52
N GLY A 72 10.84 4.86 -4.60
CA GLY A 72 11.44 5.92 -3.80
C GLY A 72 11.15 5.80 -2.31
N PHE A 73 9.92 5.43 -1.94
CA PHE A 73 9.45 5.44 -0.55
C PHE A 73 9.20 4.05 0.03
N VAL A 74 8.54 3.17 -0.70
CA VAL A 74 8.09 1.88 -0.16
C VAL A 74 9.19 0.83 -0.25
N ALA A 75 9.83 0.67 -1.41
CA ALA A 75 10.88 -0.32 -1.60
C ALA A 75 12.06 -0.07 -0.66
N THR A 76 12.53 1.18 -0.57
CA THR A 76 13.62 1.60 0.32
C THR A 76 13.28 1.36 1.80
N HIS A 77 12.12 1.83 2.27
CA HIS A 77 11.71 1.64 3.65
C HIS A 77 11.48 0.17 4.01
N SER A 78 10.85 -0.57 3.10
CA SER A 78 10.54 -1.97 3.30
C SER A 78 11.83 -2.82 3.38
N VAL A 79 12.82 -2.59 2.50
CA VAL A 79 14.13 -3.28 2.55
C VAL A 79 14.82 -3.01 3.89
N PHE A 80 14.83 -1.77 4.34
CA PHE A 80 15.40 -1.42 5.64
C PHE A 80 14.72 -2.17 6.78
N SER A 81 13.38 -2.23 6.78
CA SER A 81 12.63 -2.97 7.79
C SER A 81 12.90 -4.49 7.75
N ALA A 82 13.09 -5.06 6.56
CA ALA A 82 13.36 -6.48 6.38
C ALA A 82 14.76 -6.86 6.91
N LEU A 83 15.75 -6.01 6.64
CA LEU A 83 17.12 -6.17 7.12
C LEU A 83 17.21 -5.98 8.64
N ALA A 84 16.53 -4.96 9.18
CA ALA A 84 16.56 -4.65 10.61
C ALA A 84 15.83 -5.68 11.48
N VAL A 85 14.70 -6.23 11.00
CA VAL A 85 13.79 -7.05 11.84
C VAL A 85 13.99 -8.56 11.62
N LYS A 86 14.93 -9.01 10.76
CA LYS A 86 15.06 -10.42 10.34
C LYS A 86 13.70 -11.05 10.00
N ARG A 87 12.84 -10.26 9.35
CA ARG A 87 11.46 -10.66 9.07
C ARG A 87 11.45 -11.80 8.05
N ASN A 88 10.45 -12.68 8.16
CA ASN A 88 10.27 -13.78 7.21
C ASN A 88 10.13 -13.23 5.77
N ARG A 89 11.01 -13.66 4.87
CA ARG A 89 11.13 -13.14 3.49
C ARG A 89 9.83 -13.29 2.69
N ASN A 90 9.05 -14.35 2.95
CA ASN A 90 7.77 -14.56 2.27
C ASN A 90 6.74 -13.48 2.64
N LEU A 91 6.61 -13.18 3.94
CA LEU A 91 5.74 -12.09 4.42
C LEU A 91 6.18 -10.72 3.93
N TYR A 92 7.49 -10.52 3.77
CA TYR A 92 8.01 -9.29 3.21
C TYR A 92 7.60 -9.09 1.75
N LEU A 93 7.79 -10.10 0.90
CA LEU A 93 7.42 -10.06 -0.52
C LEU A 93 5.92 -9.83 -0.70
N ILE A 94 5.10 -10.54 0.07
CA ILE A 94 3.64 -10.47 0.04
C ILE A 94 3.15 -9.04 0.34
N ASP A 95 3.65 -8.41 1.41
CA ASP A 95 3.29 -7.03 1.74
C ASP A 95 3.79 -6.05 0.67
N ASN A 96 5.04 -6.22 0.22
CA ASN A 96 5.64 -5.27 -0.70
C ASN A 96 4.95 -5.25 -2.07
N ILE A 97 4.53 -6.43 -2.57
CA ILE A 97 3.73 -6.56 -3.80
C ILE A 97 2.36 -5.92 -3.63
N LEU A 98 1.73 -6.05 -2.47
CA LEU A 98 0.46 -5.40 -2.18
C LEU A 98 0.59 -3.87 -2.22
N TYR A 99 1.61 -3.32 -1.55
CA TYR A 99 1.88 -1.87 -1.59
C TYR A 99 2.15 -1.39 -3.02
N PHE A 100 2.89 -2.18 -3.80
CA PHE A 100 3.16 -1.88 -5.21
C PHE A 100 1.88 -1.79 -6.04
N LEU A 101 1.06 -2.85 -6.04
CA LEU A 101 -0.20 -2.87 -6.79
C LEU A 101 -1.14 -1.75 -6.33
N GLY A 102 -1.21 -1.52 -5.01
CA GLY A 102 -2.05 -0.48 -4.44
C GLY A 102 -1.70 0.91 -4.95
N LEU A 103 -0.41 1.26 -4.97
CA LEU A 103 0.06 2.56 -5.44
C LEU A 103 -0.13 2.74 -6.94
N VAL A 104 0.22 1.72 -7.73
CA VAL A 104 0.09 1.76 -9.19
C VAL A 104 -1.36 1.90 -9.63
N VAL A 105 -2.27 1.13 -9.03
CA VAL A 105 -3.69 1.20 -9.39
C VAL A 105 -4.31 2.52 -8.93
N VAL A 106 -3.96 3.03 -7.75
CA VAL A 106 -4.48 4.32 -7.27
C VAL A 106 -3.98 5.47 -8.15
N ALA A 107 -2.69 5.53 -8.46
CA ALA A 107 -2.13 6.58 -9.32
C ALA A 107 -2.65 6.48 -10.77
N GLY A 108 -2.75 5.26 -11.32
CA GLY A 108 -3.35 5.09 -12.64
C GLY A 108 -4.80 5.59 -12.71
N VAL A 109 -5.63 5.24 -11.71
CA VAL A 109 -7.04 5.64 -11.65
C VAL A 109 -7.24 7.13 -11.34
N LEU A 110 -6.28 7.78 -10.68
CA LEU A 110 -6.35 9.23 -10.43
C LEU A 110 -5.98 10.05 -11.68
N ALA A 111 -5.02 9.55 -12.47
CA ALA A 111 -4.53 10.21 -13.67
C ALA A 111 -5.35 9.99 -14.96
N GLY A 112 -6.19 8.94 -15.00
CA GLY A 112 -6.98 8.55 -16.18
C GLY A 112 -8.47 8.79 -16.00
#